data_AF-A0AA40BMY4-F1
#
_entry.id   AF-A0AA40BMY4-F1
#
_cell.length_a   1.000
_cell.length_b   1.000
_cell.length_c   1.000
_cell.angle_alpha   90.00
_cell.angle_beta   90.00
_cell.angle_gamma   90.00
#
_symmetry.space_group_name_H-M   'P 1'
#
loop_
_entity.id
_entity.type
_entity.pdbx_description
1 polymer ?
#
loop_
_entity_poly.entity_id
_entity_poly.type
_entity_poly.pdbx_seq_one_letter_code
_entity_poly.pdbx_strand_id
1 'polypeptide(L)'
;MESNQLDGEAALGLADKGFTAARLSLLSSEHINNVPGSGKTFSGYQWTYFSSLQQGPLRSRAESFLASVDWVALREYAAAKRKGIDCSLLPDIGLGYNHMVRIVEFTDGVRWVARLRLPSLAGCYSPEGALKTKSDCEFHTISLLRQRTNLPIPEIHAYEGRSDCSVKAPFMLMDCLEGNVGMDLGMEIPPGYKQTFLSGLAKIHVQLSTVRLPQIGTIVSLNADGTCQQGPIPGLGGPFNTATEFFQAWAAKAKFGMTEEKLREASGPYAAEIVPSVLSFPESISRLADRLSVLDCGPFPLCHGDFGHNNIIVDDAYRILGIIDWETAFAGPWEIFGDFPLTLSTVPPAMDVPWNYNEDGSPKDADLARKFADKEDYVTAVAREEYQNGEKTHRLSETLRDSKRQQLATAMRLYENGKVGWYDKLGNP
;
A
#
# COMPACT_ATOMS: atom_id res chain seq x y z
N MET A 1 28.30 -20.21 27.28
CA MET A 1 26.87 -20.50 27.52
C MET A 1 26.25 -19.21 28.01
N GLU A 2 25.03 -18.92 27.55
CA GLU A 2 24.29 -17.64 27.62
C GLU A 2 24.71 -16.65 26.52
N SER A 3 24.15 -16.68 25.31
CA SER A 3 22.75 -16.42 24.88
C SER A 3 22.27 -15.01 25.25
N ASN A 4 22.16 -14.14 24.25
CA ASN A 4 21.09 -13.14 24.17
C ASN A 4 20.79 -12.88 22.70
N GLN A 5 19.87 -13.70 22.17
CA GLN A 5 18.93 -13.30 21.14
C GLN A 5 18.14 -12.10 21.68
N LEU A 6 17.97 -11.04 20.89
CA LEU A 6 16.81 -10.15 20.91
C LEU A 6 16.86 -9.23 19.67
N ASP A 7 15.68 -9.04 19.09
CA ASP A 7 15.28 -7.96 18.18
C ASP A 7 15.69 -8.01 16.69
N GLY A 8 15.29 -9.10 16.01
CA GLY A 8 15.28 -9.18 14.54
C GLY A 8 13.90 -8.94 13.87
N GLU A 9 12.79 -8.98 14.62
CA GLU A 9 11.43 -9.01 14.03
C GLU A 9 10.76 -7.64 13.89
N ALA A 10 11.19 -6.62 14.65
CA ALA A 10 10.58 -5.29 14.61
C ALA A 10 11.03 -4.42 13.42
N ALA A 11 12.12 -4.78 12.73
CA ALA A 11 12.66 -4.01 11.59
C ALA A 11 11.86 -4.22 10.28
N LEU A 12 11.00 -5.24 10.23
CA LEU A 12 10.46 -5.79 8.98
C LEU A 12 9.19 -5.13 8.44
N GLY A 13 8.45 -4.42 9.31
CA GLY A 13 7.25 -3.67 8.94
C GLY A 13 7.51 -2.17 8.79
N LEU A 14 8.47 -1.63 9.55
CA LEU A 14 8.80 -0.20 9.58
C LEU A 14 9.68 0.22 8.39
N ALA A 15 10.51 -0.67 7.85
CA ALA A 15 11.38 -0.36 6.72
C ALA A 15 10.64 -0.19 5.38
N ASP A 16 9.50 -0.87 5.17
CA ASP A 16 8.64 -0.66 3.99
C ASP A 16 7.79 0.61 4.12
N LYS A 17 7.14 0.79 5.29
CA LYS A 17 6.15 1.87 5.51
C LYS A 17 6.79 3.23 5.77
N GLY A 18 7.83 3.27 6.61
CA GLY A 18 8.59 4.49 6.91
C GLY A 18 9.30 5.06 5.68
N PHE A 19 9.60 4.21 4.69
CA PHE A 19 10.19 4.66 3.43
C PHE A 19 9.17 5.31 2.50
N THR A 20 7.90 4.88 2.48
CA THR A 20 6.85 5.57 1.69
C THR A 20 6.67 7.01 2.17
N ALA A 21 6.69 7.24 3.49
CA ALA A 21 6.62 8.59 4.06
C ALA A 21 7.92 9.40 3.92
N ALA A 22 9.09 8.78 4.12
CA ALA A 22 10.38 9.43 3.87
C ALA A 22 10.55 9.78 2.38
N ARG A 23 10.02 8.97 1.46
CA ARG A 23 10.08 9.15 0.00
C ARG A 23 9.06 10.17 -0.50
N LEU A 24 7.87 10.27 0.13
CA LEU A 24 6.99 11.44 -0.05
C LEU A 24 7.67 12.73 0.43
N SER A 25 8.48 12.68 1.49
CA SER A 25 9.24 13.86 1.96
C SER A 25 10.44 14.19 1.06
N LEU A 26 11.17 13.20 0.53
CA LEU A 26 12.30 13.40 -0.37
C LEU A 26 11.85 13.93 -1.75
N LEU A 27 10.70 13.48 -2.25
CA LEU A 27 10.08 14.03 -3.46
C LEU A 27 9.53 15.45 -3.25
N SER A 28 9.25 15.86 -2.01
CA SER A 28 8.90 17.27 -1.72
C SER A 28 10.11 18.21 -1.75
N SER A 29 11.33 17.69 -1.65
CA SER A 29 12.58 18.48 -1.65
C SER A 29 13.30 18.51 -3.00
N GLU A 30 12.93 17.68 -3.97
CA GLU A 30 13.46 17.74 -5.33
C GLU A 30 12.38 18.24 -6.28
N HIS A 31 12.39 19.55 -6.56
CA HIS A 31 11.76 20.10 -7.76
C HIS A 31 12.45 19.46 -8.98
N ILE A 32 11.97 18.30 -9.42
CA ILE A 32 12.15 17.86 -10.80
C ILE A 32 11.34 18.87 -11.63
N ASN A 33 12.03 19.90 -12.12
CA ASN A 33 11.50 20.87 -13.06
C ASN A 33 11.11 20.16 -14.36
N ASN A 34 9.96 19.52 -14.37
CA ASN A 34 9.22 19.25 -15.59
C ASN A 34 8.07 20.26 -15.62
N VAL A 35 8.30 21.35 -16.37
CA VAL A 35 7.29 22.35 -16.68
C VAL A 35 6.06 21.63 -17.29
N PRO A 36 4.84 21.80 -16.74
CA PRO A 36 3.64 21.20 -17.32
C PRO A 36 3.23 21.98 -18.56
N GLY A 37 3.71 21.52 -19.71
CA GLY A 37 3.32 22.02 -21.04
C GLY A 37 2.73 20.90 -21.88
N SER A 38 1.43 21.03 -22.18
CA SER A 38 0.65 20.26 -23.16
C SER A 38 0.33 18.79 -22.82
N GLY A 39 -0.94 18.41 -23.03
CA GLY A 39 -1.46 17.06 -22.83
C GLY A 39 -0.73 16.00 -23.65
N LYS A 40 0.33 15.43 -23.07
CA LYS A 40 0.98 14.25 -23.61
C LYS A 40 0.25 13.01 -23.11
N THR A 41 -0.44 12.34 -24.03
CA THR A 41 -0.63 10.89 -24.03
C THR A 41 0.72 10.22 -23.72
N PHE A 42 0.80 9.32 -22.74
CA PHE A 42 1.98 8.53 -22.46
C PHE A 42 1.92 7.25 -23.29
N SER A 43 2.35 7.31 -24.55
CA SER A 43 2.48 6.09 -25.36
C SER A 43 3.51 5.14 -24.72
N GLY A 44 3.09 3.92 -24.35
CA GLY A 44 3.95 2.88 -23.80
C GLY A 44 4.27 3.02 -22.31
N TYR A 45 5.25 2.21 -21.85
CA TYR A 45 5.67 2.16 -20.45
C TYR A 45 6.67 3.28 -20.12
N GLN A 46 6.45 3.98 -19.01
CA GLN A 46 7.28 5.09 -18.52
C GLN A 46 8.21 4.65 -17.39
N TRP A 47 8.72 3.41 -17.47
CA TRP A 47 9.58 2.79 -16.45
C TRP A 47 10.99 3.38 -16.45
N THR A 48 11.12 4.61 -15.96
CA THR A 48 12.39 5.34 -15.96
C THR A 48 13.20 5.14 -14.68
N TYR A 49 12.57 4.66 -13.60
CA TYR A 49 13.16 4.66 -12.25
C TYR A 49 14.48 3.89 -12.14
N PHE A 50 14.59 2.70 -12.74
CA PHE A 50 15.84 1.92 -12.73
C PHE A 50 17.00 2.72 -13.34
N SER A 51 16.75 3.37 -14.49
CA SER A 51 17.77 4.15 -15.20
C SER A 51 18.12 5.47 -14.51
N SER A 52 17.18 6.05 -13.75
CA SER A 52 17.39 7.31 -13.02
C SER A 52 18.04 7.13 -11.65
N LEU A 53 18.25 5.89 -11.17
CA LEU A 53 18.86 5.66 -9.87
C LEU A 53 20.27 6.27 -9.78
N GLN A 54 20.49 7.07 -8.75
CA GLN A 54 21.81 7.59 -8.41
C GLN A 54 22.69 6.47 -7.84
N GLN A 55 24.02 6.68 -7.88
CA GLN A 55 24.95 5.75 -7.25
C GLN A 55 24.65 5.61 -5.75
N GLY A 56 24.56 4.37 -5.27
CA GLY A 56 24.24 4.08 -3.88
C GLY A 56 23.66 2.69 -3.67
N PRO A 57 23.27 2.36 -2.42
CA PRO A 57 22.84 1.01 -2.04
C PRO A 57 21.68 0.46 -2.86
N LEU A 58 20.71 1.30 -3.23
CA LEU A 58 19.56 0.90 -4.04
C LEU A 58 19.96 0.51 -5.47
N ARG A 59 20.83 1.30 -6.10
CA ARG A 59 21.36 1.00 -7.44
C ARG A 59 22.20 -0.27 -7.43
N SER A 60 23.12 -0.39 -6.48
CA SER A 60 23.96 -1.58 -6.34
C SER A 60 23.13 -2.84 -6.08
N ARG A 61 22.08 -2.76 -5.25
CA ARG A 61 21.13 -3.86 -5.02
C ARG A 61 20.43 -4.28 -6.31
N ALA A 62 19.90 -3.31 -7.07
CA ALA A 62 19.18 -3.58 -8.31
C ALA A 62 20.09 -4.15 -9.40
N GLU A 63 21.27 -3.56 -9.63
CA GLU A 63 22.23 -4.02 -10.65
C GLU A 63 22.78 -5.42 -10.31
N SER A 64 23.11 -5.68 -9.04
CA SER A 64 23.56 -7.00 -8.59
C SER A 64 22.48 -8.07 -8.76
N PHE A 65 21.23 -7.72 -8.45
CA PHE A 65 20.11 -8.63 -8.64
C PHE A 65 19.84 -8.93 -10.13
N LEU A 66 19.87 -7.90 -10.98
CA LEU A 66 19.74 -8.05 -12.43
C LEU A 66 20.79 -9.01 -13.00
N ALA A 67 22.02 -8.97 -12.48
CA ALA A 67 23.09 -9.86 -12.88
C ALA A 67 22.99 -11.29 -12.29
N SER A 68 22.35 -11.46 -11.13
CA SER A 68 22.26 -12.76 -10.45
C SER A 68 21.13 -13.65 -10.99
N VAL A 69 20.07 -13.06 -11.54
CA VAL A 69 18.90 -13.79 -12.04
C VAL A 69 19.24 -14.56 -13.32
N ASP A 70 18.77 -15.80 -13.40
CA ASP A 70 18.87 -16.60 -14.62
C ASP A 70 17.70 -16.29 -15.58
N TRP A 71 17.92 -15.29 -16.44
CA TRP A 71 16.93 -14.83 -17.41
C TRP A 71 16.62 -15.84 -18.52
N VAL A 72 17.54 -16.77 -18.80
CA VAL A 72 17.32 -17.85 -19.76
C VAL A 72 16.34 -18.86 -19.17
N ALA A 73 16.58 -19.29 -17.92
CA ALA A 73 15.68 -20.17 -17.20
C ALA A 73 14.28 -19.55 -17.05
N LEU A 74 14.16 -18.23 -16.82
CA LEU A 74 12.87 -17.53 -16.75
C LEU A 74 12.12 -17.60 -18.09
N ARG A 75 12.81 -17.37 -19.22
CA ARG A 75 12.21 -17.46 -20.56
C ARG A 75 11.73 -18.88 -20.86
N GLU A 76 12.54 -19.89 -20.58
CA GLU A 76 12.17 -21.30 -20.76
C GLU A 76 10.96 -21.67 -19.91
N TYR A 77 10.93 -21.20 -18.66
CA TYR A 77 9.81 -21.40 -17.76
C TYR A 77 8.53 -20.74 -18.29
N ALA A 78 8.60 -19.48 -18.74
CA ALA A 78 7.47 -18.75 -19.31
C ALA A 78 6.94 -19.42 -20.58
N ALA A 79 7.83 -19.83 -21.49
CA ALA A 79 7.47 -20.55 -22.71
C ALA A 79 6.77 -21.88 -22.38
N ALA A 80 7.29 -22.66 -21.43
CA ALA A 80 6.67 -23.90 -20.98
C ALA A 80 5.26 -23.68 -20.40
N LYS A 81 5.08 -22.63 -19.59
CA LYS A 81 3.76 -22.25 -19.04
C LYS A 81 2.78 -21.81 -20.13
N ARG A 82 3.30 -21.29 -21.24
CA ARG A 82 2.51 -20.87 -22.40
C ARG A 82 2.53 -21.89 -23.54
N LYS A 83 2.44 -23.18 -23.20
CA LYS A 83 2.31 -24.30 -24.16
C LYS A 83 3.46 -24.38 -25.19
N GLY A 84 4.66 -23.95 -24.80
CA GLY A 84 5.86 -23.99 -25.63
C GLY A 84 6.01 -22.84 -26.63
N ILE A 85 5.20 -21.78 -26.53
CA ILE A 85 5.36 -20.59 -27.38
C ILE A 85 6.63 -19.85 -26.96
N ASP A 86 7.56 -19.65 -27.90
CA ASP A 86 8.82 -18.94 -27.62
C ASP A 86 8.56 -17.46 -27.27
N CYS A 87 9.47 -16.91 -26.47
CA CYS A 87 9.36 -15.56 -25.92
C CYS A 87 10.71 -14.90 -25.77
N SER A 88 10.71 -13.57 -25.68
CA SER A 88 11.87 -12.74 -25.43
C SER A 88 11.60 -11.78 -24.27
N LEU A 89 12.66 -11.27 -23.65
CA LEU A 89 12.55 -10.22 -22.63
C LEU A 89 12.79 -8.87 -23.29
N LEU A 90 11.85 -7.94 -23.11
CA LEU A 90 12.01 -6.56 -23.58
C LEU A 90 13.06 -5.83 -22.72
N PRO A 91 13.72 -4.78 -23.28
CA PRO A 91 14.79 -4.07 -22.60
C PRO A 91 14.30 -3.27 -21.39
N ASP A 92 13.02 -2.91 -21.34
CA ASP A 92 12.44 -2.11 -20.27
C ASP A 92 12.51 -2.83 -18.91
N ILE A 93 12.90 -2.09 -17.89
CA ILE A 93 13.03 -2.57 -16.51
C ILE A 93 12.19 -1.67 -15.60
N GLY A 94 11.08 -2.23 -15.11
CA GLY A 94 10.34 -1.63 -14.00
C GLY A 94 11.03 -1.96 -12.69
N LEU A 95 11.06 -1.01 -11.77
CA LEU A 95 11.70 -1.20 -10.47
C LEU A 95 10.85 -0.57 -9.37
N GLY A 96 10.40 -1.40 -8.43
CA GLY A 96 9.82 -0.99 -7.16
C GLY A 96 10.86 -1.08 -6.03
N TYR A 97 10.42 -0.85 -4.79
CA TYR A 97 11.31 -0.99 -3.63
C TYR A 97 11.70 -2.46 -3.36
N ASN A 98 10.72 -3.37 -3.50
CA ASN A 98 10.88 -4.80 -3.24
C ASN A 98 10.95 -5.66 -4.49
N HIS A 99 10.65 -5.12 -5.66
CA HIS A 99 10.45 -5.91 -6.87
C HIS A 99 11.15 -5.32 -8.09
N MET A 100 11.67 -6.20 -8.94
CA MET A 100 12.12 -5.89 -10.30
C MET A 100 11.14 -6.49 -11.30
N VAL A 101 10.86 -5.75 -12.36
CA VAL A 101 9.81 -6.07 -13.33
C VAL A 101 10.40 -6.08 -14.74
N ARG A 102 10.12 -7.14 -15.51
CA ARG A 102 10.50 -7.27 -16.92
C ARG A 102 9.30 -7.70 -17.75
N ILE A 103 9.21 -7.23 -18.98
CA ILE A 103 8.17 -7.68 -19.92
C ILE A 103 8.69 -8.89 -20.67
N VAL A 104 7.90 -9.97 -20.66
CA VAL A 104 8.07 -11.16 -21.49
C VAL A 104 7.14 -11.02 -22.68
N GLU A 105 7.70 -10.85 -23.88
CA GLU A 105 6.94 -10.78 -25.13
C GLU A 105 7.03 -12.11 -25.86
N PHE A 106 5.87 -12.70 -26.13
CA PHE A 106 5.78 -13.94 -26.87
C PHE A 106 5.66 -13.70 -28.37
N THR A 107 6.06 -14.70 -29.14
CA THR A 107 6.04 -14.67 -30.62
C THR A 107 4.67 -14.44 -31.26
N ASP A 108 3.58 -14.68 -30.53
CA ASP A 108 2.20 -14.39 -30.97
C ASP A 108 1.69 -13.00 -30.55
N GLY A 109 2.57 -12.15 -30.01
CA GLY A 109 2.29 -10.76 -29.64
C GLY A 109 1.68 -10.58 -28.24
N VAL A 110 1.38 -11.65 -27.52
CA VAL A 110 0.94 -11.52 -26.11
C VAL A 110 2.13 -11.15 -25.24
N ARG A 111 1.86 -10.34 -24.22
CA ARG A 111 2.86 -9.90 -23.24
C ARG A 111 2.46 -10.33 -21.84
N TRP A 112 3.43 -10.87 -21.11
CA TRP A 112 3.36 -11.07 -19.67
C TRP A 112 4.37 -10.17 -18.98
N VAL A 113 4.13 -9.93 -17.69
CA VAL A 113 5.09 -9.32 -16.79
C VAL A 113 5.70 -10.39 -15.90
N ALA A 114 7.02 -10.42 -15.82
CA ALA A 114 7.75 -11.12 -14.79
C ALA A 114 8.06 -10.14 -13.65
N ARG A 115 7.44 -10.34 -12.48
CA ARG A 115 7.69 -9.60 -11.24
C ARG A 115 8.52 -10.47 -10.31
N LEU A 116 9.76 -10.05 -10.05
CA LEU A 116 10.73 -10.81 -9.25
C LEU A 116 11.02 -10.08 -7.94
N ARG A 117 11.13 -10.83 -6.84
CA ARG A 117 11.45 -10.27 -5.52
C ARG A 117 12.94 -9.95 -5.41
N LEU A 118 13.26 -8.71 -5.09
CA LEU A 118 14.63 -8.28 -4.77
C LEU A 118 15.05 -8.85 -3.40
N PRO A 119 16.33 -9.22 -3.21
CA PRO A 119 16.87 -9.59 -1.90
C PRO A 119 16.77 -8.41 -0.93
N SER A 120 16.79 -8.63 0.38
CA SER A 120 16.77 -7.51 1.34
C SER A 120 17.94 -6.54 1.13
N LEU A 121 17.70 -5.25 1.36
CA LEU A 121 18.76 -4.24 1.30
C LEU A 121 19.82 -4.54 2.37
N ALA A 122 21.11 -4.33 2.05
CA ALA A 122 22.20 -4.56 3.00
C ALA A 122 21.94 -3.83 4.34
N GLY A 123 22.01 -4.57 5.45
CA GLY A 123 21.69 -4.06 6.80
C GLY A 123 20.23 -4.24 7.24
N CYS A 124 19.32 -4.61 6.33
CA CYS A 124 17.95 -5.01 6.67
C CYS A 124 17.88 -6.55 6.72
N TYR A 125 17.84 -7.13 7.93
CA TYR A 125 17.63 -8.57 8.06
C TYR A 125 16.14 -8.90 8.00
N SER A 126 15.73 -9.55 6.91
CA SER A 126 14.45 -10.24 6.82
C SER A 126 14.74 -11.74 6.76
N PRO A 127 14.22 -12.54 7.71
CA PRO A 127 14.28 -13.99 7.56
C PRO A 127 13.67 -14.37 6.20
N GLU A 128 14.35 -15.20 5.42
CA GLU A 128 13.86 -15.63 4.10
C GLU A 128 12.45 -16.23 4.18
N GLY A 129 12.15 -16.95 5.26
CA GLY A 129 10.81 -17.49 5.53
C GLY A 129 9.72 -16.40 5.66
N ALA A 130 10.04 -15.23 6.20
CA ALA A 130 9.09 -14.12 6.31
C ALA A 130 8.82 -13.48 4.93
N LEU A 131 9.85 -13.34 4.09
CA LEU A 131 9.69 -12.85 2.72
C LEU A 131 8.87 -13.82 1.87
N LYS A 132 9.15 -15.12 1.98
CA LYS A 132 8.36 -16.15 1.32
C LYS A 132 6.89 -16.10 1.74
N THR A 133 6.64 -15.99 3.05
CA THR A 133 5.28 -15.89 3.59
C THR A 133 4.54 -14.67 3.01
N LYS A 134 5.20 -13.51 2.86
CA LYS A 134 4.59 -12.33 2.22
C LYS A 134 4.19 -12.61 0.76
N SER A 135 5.09 -13.20 -0.03
CA SER A 135 4.80 -13.54 -1.44
C SER A 135 3.67 -14.57 -1.58
N ASP A 136 3.66 -15.58 -0.70
CA ASP A 136 2.59 -16.60 -0.69
C ASP A 136 1.24 -15.95 -0.32
N CYS A 137 1.22 -15.05 0.68
CA CYS A 137 0.02 -14.31 1.05
C CYS A 137 -0.49 -13.41 -0.08
N GLU A 138 0.41 -12.75 -0.82
CA GLU A 138 0.06 -11.94 -1.99
C GLU A 138 -0.62 -12.80 -3.07
N PHE A 139 -0.03 -13.94 -3.42
CA PHE A 139 -0.57 -14.87 -4.41
C PHE A 139 -1.99 -15.35 -4.02
N HIS A 140 -2.18 -15.74 -2.76
CA HIS A 140 -3.49 -16.19 -2.27
C HIS A 140 -4.52 -15.05 -2.20
N THR A 141 -4.09 -13.83 -1.88
CA THR A 141 -4.96 -12.66 -1.88
C THR A 141 -5.46 -12.33 -3.28
N ILE A 142 -4.57 -12.29 -4.27
CA ILE A 142 -4.95 -12.06 -5.67
C ILE A 142 -5.93 -13.14 -6.15
N SER A 143 -5.64 -14.39 -5.83
CA SER A 143 -6.50 -15.52 -6.18
C SER A 143 -7.90 -15.39 -5.57
N LEU A 144 -8.00 -14.99 -4.30
CA LEU A 144 -9.26 -14.77 -3.61
C LEU A 144 -10.09 -13.66 -4.27
N LEU A 145 -9.44 -12.54 -4.58
CA LEU A 145 -10.10 -11.38 -5.15
C LEU A 145 -10.62 -11.66 -6.55
N ARG A 146 -9.85 -12.38 -7.38
CA ARG A 146 -10.29 -12.80 -8.72
C ARG A 146 -11.47 -13.77 -8.67
N GLN A 147 -11.60 -14.57 -7.62
CA GLN A 147 -12.75 -15.47 -7.44
C GLN A 147 -14.01 -14.74 -6.94
N ARG A 148 -13.85 -13.69 -6.13
CA ARG A 148 -14.97 -13.05 -5.42
C ARG A 148 -15.39 -11.69 -5.97
N THR A 149 -14.61 -11.09 -6.86
CA THR A 149 -14.83 -9.74 -7.36
C THR A 149 -14.61 -9.65 -8.86
N ASN A 150 -15.10 -8.57 -9.47
CA ASN A 150 -14.79 -8.20 -10.85
C ASN A 150 -13.77 -7.05 -10.89
N LEU A 151 -12.88 -7.00 -9.89
CA LEU A 151 -11.83 -5.99 -9.84
C LEU A 151 -10.84 -6.20 -10.98
N PRO A 152 -10.30 -5.12 -11.56
CA PRO A 152 -9.23 -5.22 -12.55
C PRO A 152 -7.93 -5.61 -11.85
N ILE A 153 -7.67 -6.91 -11.71
CA ILE A 153 -6.45 -7.45 -11.11
C ILE A 153 -5.79 -8.35 -12.16
N PRO A 154 -4.50 -8.14 -12.49
CA PRO A 154 -3.77 -8.99 -13.44
C PRO A 154 -3.92 -10.48 -13.14
N GLU A 155 -4.14 -11.30 -14.16
CA GLU A 155 -4.11 -12.75 -14.00
C GLU A 155 -2.70 -13.23 -13.70
N ILE A 156 -2.58 -14.20 -12.78
CA ILE A 156 -1.32 -14.86 -12.48
C ILE A 156 -1.24 -16.14 -13.33
N HIS A 157 -0.32 -16.16 -14.28
CA HIS A 157 -0.06 -17.31 -15.15
C HIS A 157 0.85 -18.35 -14.49
N ALA A 158 1.77 -17.88 -13.64
CA ALA A 158 2.62 -18.75 -12.84
C ALA A 158 3.18 -18.03 -11.60
N TYR A 159 3.51 -18.82 -10.59
CA TYR A 159 4.11 -18.35 -9.35
C TYR A 159 5.15 -19.36 -8.86
N GLU A 160 6.31 -18.87 -8.43
CA GLU A 160 7.36 -19.64 -7.75
C GLU A 160 7.85 -18.81 -6.57
N GLY A 161 7.51 -19.26 -5.36
CA GLY A 161 7.86 -18.58 -4.11
C GLY A 161 9.26 -18.90 -3.60
N ARG A 162 9.95 -19.90 -4.18
CA ARG A 162 11.28 -20.33 -3.72
C ARG A 162 12.40 -19.56 -4.39
N SER A 163 13.41 -19.19 -3.60
CA SER A 163 14.64 -18.54 -4.07
C SER A 163 15.63 -19.51 -4.71
N ASP A 164 15.60 -20.79 -4.35
CA ASP A 164 16.48 -21.85 -4.84
C ASP A 164 15.98 -22.51 -6.16
N CYS A 165 15.06 -21.85 -6.86
CA CYS A 165 14.60 -22.29 -8.17
C CYS A 165 15.64 -22.02 -9.27
N SER A 166 15.43 -22.58 -10.47
CA SER A 166 16.34 -22.40 -11.62
C SER A 166 16.55 -20.93 -12.01
N VAL A 167 15.54 -20.08 -11.79
CA VAL A 167 15.58 -18.62 -12.04
C VAL A 167 16.43 -17.87 -11.01
N LYS A 168 16.75 -18.50 -9.87
CA LYS A 168 17.53 -17.95 -8.74
C LYS A 168 16.87 -16.76 -8.04
N ALA A 169 15.56 -16.63 -8.17
CA ALA A 169 14.76 -15.61 -7.50
C ALA A 169 13.29 -16.03 -7.43
N PRO A 170 12.56 -15.71 -6.35
CA PRO A 170 11.10 -15.83 -6.33
C PRO A 170 10.46 -14.90 -7.37
N PHE A 171 9.44 -15.38 -8.07
CA PHE A 171 8.80 -14.60 -9.13
C PHE A 171 7.33 -14.95 -9.34
N MET A 172 6.64 -14.04 -10.00
CA MET A 172 5.29 -14.20 -10.50
C MET A 172 5.24 -13.77 -11.97
N LEU A 173 4.63 -14.60 -12.83
CA LEU A 173 4.29 -14.24 -14.21
C LEU A 173 2.82 -13.83 -14.24
N MET A 174 2.54 -12.62 -14.71
CA MET A 174 1.20 -12.05 -14.70
C MET A 174 0.87 -11.34 -16.02
N ASP A 175 -0.39 -10.98 -16.23
CA ASP A 175 -0.80 -10.14 -17.36
C ASP A 175 0.03 -8.86 -17.44
N CYS A 176 0.41 -8.48 -18.66
CA CYS A 176 1.04 -7.19 -18.91
C CYS A 176 -0.03 -6.15 -19.24
N LEU A 177 -0.30 -5.23 -18.31
CA LEU A 177 -1.24 -4.13 -18.53
C LEU A 177 -0.50 -2.96 -19.18
N GLU A 178 -0.97 -2.52 -20.34
CA GLU A 178 -0.39 -1.40 -21.09
C GLU A 178 -0.81 -0.06 -20.46
N GLY A 179 -0.13 0.31 -19.39
CA GLY A 179 -0.35 1.55 -18.68
C GLY A 179 0.76 1.84 -17.67
N ASN A 180 0.57 2.88 -16.88
CA ASN A 180 1.57 3.37 -15.93
C ASN A 180 0.96 3.58 -14.55
N VAL A 181 1.77 3.40 -13.50
CA VAL A 181 1.37 3.73 -12.14
C VAL A 181 1.66 5.20 -11.83
N GLY A 182 1.03 5.74 -10.79
CA GLY A 182 1.26 7.12 -10.34
C GLY A 182 2.73 7.46 -10.11
N MET A 183 3.55 6.50 -9.66
CA MET A 183 4.99 6.70 -9.46
C MET A 183 5.73 7.03 -10.76
N ASP A 184 5.33 6.42 -11.87
CA ASP A 184 5.91 6.67 -13.20
C ASP A 184 5.37 7.98 -13.81
N LEU A 185 4.26 8.50 -13.29
CA LEU A 185 3.56 9.70 -13.76
C LEU A 185 3.78 10.93 -12.86
N GLY A 186 4.81 10.91 -12.00
CA GLY A 186 5.16 12.05 -11.15
C GLY A 186 4.27 12.24 -9.92
N MET A 187 3.48 11.24 -9.54
CA MET A 187 2.59 11.23 -8.37
C MET A 187 1.50 12.31 -8.38
N GLU A 188 1.20 12.86 -9.56
CA GLU A 188 0.15 13.85 -9.76
C GLU A 188 -0.91 13.36 -10.75
N ILE A 189 -2.17 13.64 -10.43
CA ILE A 189 -3.30 13.37 -11.33
C ILE A 189 -3.72 14.69 -11.96
N PRO A 190 -3.65 14.82 -13.30
CA PRO A 190 -4.05 16.03 -14.00
C PRO A 190 -5.49 16.40 -13.64
N PRO A 191 -5.79 17.70 -13.39
CA PRO A 191 -7.11 18.13 -12.93
C PRO A 191 -8.28 17.63 -13.78
N GLY A 192 -8.12 17.59 -15.11
CA GLY A 192 -9.16 17.12 -16.04
C GLY A 192 -9.50 15.63 -15.94
N TYR A 193 -8.62 14.81 -15.35
CA TYR A 193 -8.81 13.38 -15.20
C TYR A 193 -9.15 12.95 -13.77
N LYS A 194 -9.05 13.87 -12.81
CA LYS A 194 -9.20 13.60 -11.39
C LYS A 194 -10.53 12.94 -11.05
N GLN A 195 -11.64 13.45 -11.58
CA GLN A 195 -12.96 12.90 -11.32
C GLN A 195 -13.10 11.47 -11.86
N THR A 196 -12.60 11.20 -13.08
CA THR A 196 -12.58 9.86 -13.68
C THR A 196 -11.80 8.88 -12.81
N PHE A 197 -10.59 9.28 -12.40
CA PHE A 197 -9.72 8.46 -11.57
C PHE A 197 -10.32 8.18 -10.19
N LEU A 198 -10.81 9.21 -9.49
CA LEU A 198 -11.43 9.07 -8.16
C LEU A 198 -12.71 8.24 -8.20
N SER A 199 -13.51 8.36 -9.26
CA SER A 199 -14.70 7.51 -9.45
C SER A 199 -14.31 6.04 -9.67
N GLY A 200 -13.27 5.77 -10.45
CA GLY A 200 -12.71 4.43 -10.61
C GLY A 200 -12.20 3.84 -9.30
N LEU A 201 -11.49 4.65 -8.50
CA LEU A 201 -11.04 4.26 -7.16
C LEU A 201 -12.21 3.97 -6.21
N ALA A 202 -13.27 4.77 -6.26
CA ALA A 202 -14.47 4.55 -5.44
C ALA A 202 -15.12 3.20 -5.76
N LYS A 203 -15.28 2.87 -7.05
CA LYS A 203 -15.80 1.58 -7.50
C LYS A 203 -14.98 0.40 -6.99
N ILE A 204 -13.65 0.54 -7.00
CA ILE A 204 -12.74 -0.47 -6.47
C ILE A 204 -12.92 -0.63 -4.96
N HIS A 205 -12.94 0.49 -4.25
CA HIS A 205 -13.05 0.52 -2.80
C HIS A 205 -14.37 -0.13 -2.33
N VAL A 206 -15.49 0.17 -3.00
CA VAL A 206 -16.79 -0.48 -2.74
C VAL A 206 -16.73 -1.98 -3.01
N GLN A 207 -16.12 -2.43 -4.12
CA GLN A 207 -15.98 -3.87 -4.40
C GLN A 207 -15.09 -4.60 -3.38
N LEU A 208 -13.98 -4.00 -2.94
CA LEU A 208 -13.18 -4.55 -1.84
C LEU A 208 -13.99 -4.62 -0.55
N SER A 209 -14.86 -3.63 -0.37
CA SER A 209 -15.88 -3.64 0.66
C SER A 209 -16.97 -4.69 0.39
N THR A 210 -16.86 -5.65 -0.50
CA THR A 210 -17.78 -6.82 -0.49
C THR A 210 -17.08 -8.08 0.00
N VAL A 211 -15.74 -8.09 0.00
CA VAL A 211 -14.94 -9.23 0.46
C VAL A 211 -14.83 -9.18 1.97
N ARG A 212 -15.61 -10.03 2.63
CA ARG A 212 -15.77 -10.10 4.08
C ARG A 212 -15.20 -11.39 4.64
N LEU A 213 -14.39 -11.26 5.67
CA LEU A 213 -13.67 -12.37 6.29
C LEU A 213 -13.95 -12.45 7.80
N PRO A 214 -13.93 -13.66 8.40
CA PRO A 214 -14.33 -13.86 9.79
C PRO A 214 -13.33 -13.33 10.82
N GLN A 215 -12.05 -13.21 10.46
CA GLN A 215 -10.99 -12.75 11.35
C GLN A 215 -10.23 -11.56 10.74
N ILE A 216 -9.42 -10.88 11.54
CA ILE A 216 -8.48 -9.86 11.09
C ILE A 216 -7.12 -10.54 10.89
N GLY A 217 -6.58 -10.50 9.67
CA GLY A 217 -5.39 -11.28 9.34
C GLY A 217 -5.06 -11.32 7.85
N THR A 218 -3.88 -11.87 7.54
CA THR A 218 -3.43 -12.13 6.16
C THR A 218 -4.11 -13.36 5.58
N ILE A 219 -4.09 -13.50 4.25
CA ILE A 219 -4.63 -14.68 3.56
C ILE A 219 -3.50 -15.67 3.32
N VAL A 220 -3.41 -16.71 4.15
CA VAL A 220 -2.28 -17.66 4.11
C VAL A 220 -2.48 -18.76 3.08
N SER A 221 -3.72 -19.16 2.84
CA SER A 221 -4.05 -20.18 1.85
C SER A 221 -5.52 -20.10 1.43
N LEU A 222 -5.82 -20.73 0.29
CA LEU A 222 -7.19 -20.94 -0.19
C LEU A 222 -7.49 -22.43 -0.24
N ASN A 223 -8.63 -22.80 0.35
CA ASN A 223 -9.16 -24.14 0.31
C ASN A 223 -9.89 -24.38 -1.02
N ALA A 224 -10.05 -25.65 -1.38
CA ALA A 224 -10.74 -26.05 -2.61
C ALA A 224 -12.23 -25.64 -2.64
N ASP A 225 -12.83 -25.43 -1.47
CA ASP A 225 -14.22 -24.96 -1.32
C ASP A 225 -14.37 -23.43 -1.42
N GLY A 226 -13.29 -22.70 -1.66
CA GLY A 226 -13.28 -21.24 -1.75
C GLY A 226 -13.24 -20.50 -0.40
N THR A 227 -13.14 -21.23 0.72
CA THR A 227 -12.81 -20.63 2.02
C THR A 227 -11.32 -20.32 2.09
N CYS A 228 -10.95 -19.29 2.85
CA CYS A 228 -9.55 -18.91 3.03
C CYS A 228 -9.10 -19.16 4.47
N GLN A 229 -7.85 -19.58 4.64
CA GLN A 229 -7.22 -19.63 5.94
C GLN A 229 -6.59 -18.28 6.25
N GLN A 230 -6.98 -17.69 7.39
CA GLN A 230 -6.41 -16.43 7.84
C GLN A 230 -5.26 -16.66 8.82
N GLY A 231 -4.25 -15.80 8.72
CA GLY A 231 -3.03 -15.88 9.52
C GLY A 231 -2.62 -14.54 10.12
N PRO A 232 -1.48 -14.51 10.83
CA PRO A 232 -0.97 -13.30 11.46
C PRO A 232 -0.64 -12.21 10.43
N ILE A 233 -0.76 -10.96 10.85
CA ILE A 233 -0.24 -9.80 10.14
C ILE A 233 1.25 -9.67 10.50
N PRO A 234 2.18 -9.65 9.53
CA PRO A 234 3.61 -9.53 9.80
C PRO A 234 3.95 -8.34 10.70
N GLY A 235 4.69 -8.61 11.78
CA GLY A 235 5.06 -7.59 12.79
C GLY A 235 3.97 -7.26 13.81
N LEU A 236 2.71 -7.61 13.57
CA LEU A 236 1.58 -7.30 14.44
C LEU A 236 1.00 -8.53 15.17
N GLY A 237 0.95 -9.69 14.53
CA GLY A 237 0.40 -10.94 15.08
C GLY A 237 -1.02 -11.24 14.60
N GLY A 238 -1.75 -12.08 15.33
CA GLY A 238 -3.08 -12.57 14.95
C GLY A 238 -3.05 -14.01 14.39
N PRO A 239 -4.08 -14.44 13.63
CA PRO A 239 -5.26 -13.67 13.27
C PRO A 239 -6.10 -13.29 14.51
N PHE A 240 -6.78 -12.16 14.47
CA PHE A 240 -7.60 -11.66 15.58
C PHE A 240 -9.07 -11.93 15.31
N ASN A 241 -9.83 -12.28 16.35
CA ASN A 241 -11.27 -12.48 16.23
C ASN A 241 -12.05 -11.16 16.37
N THR A 242 -11.43 -10.15 16.99
CA THR A 242 -12.06 -8.85 17.23
C THR A 242 -11.20 -7.67 16.82
N ALA A 243 -11.85 -6.55 16.49
CA ALA A 243 -11.17 -5.28 16.26
C ALA A 243 -10.47 -4.78 17.53
N THR A 244 -11.06 -5.02 18.71
CA THR A 244 -10.47 -4.74 20.02
C THR A 244 -9.11 -5.41 20.17
N GLU A 245 -9.02 -6.72 19.88
CA GLU A 245 -7.75 -7.46 19.93
C GLU A 245 -6.72 -6.86 18.95
N PHE A 246 -7.15 -6.47 17.75
CA PHE A 246 -6.28 -5.81 16.77
C PHE A 246 -5.74 -4.47 17.29
N PHE A 247 -6.58 -3.60 17.85
CA PHE A 247 -6.16 -2.30 18.37
C PHE A 247 -5.25 -2.43 19.59
N GLN A 248 -5.51 -3.40 20.47
CA GLN A 248 -4.61 -3.72 21.59
C GLN A 248 -3.26 -4.22 21.10
N ALA A 249 -3.24 -5.12 20.11
CA ALA A 249 -2.01 -5.61 19.50
C ALA A 249 -1.23 -4.49 18.81
N TRP A 250 -1.93 -3.57 18.14
CA TRP A 250 -1.32 -2.39 17.52
C TRP A 250 -0.70 -1.49 18.59
N ALA A 251 -1.45 -1.13 19.64
CA ALA A 251 -0.95 -0.31 20.73
C ALA A 251 0.28 -0.90 21.43
N ALA A 252 0.33 -2.22 21.59
CA ALA A 252 1.46 -2.91 22.22
C ALA A 252 2.73 -2.95 21.36
N LYS A 253 2.59 -2.86 20.03
CA LYS A 253 3.70 -3.09 19.08
C LYS A 253 4.07 -1.88 18.25
N ALA A 254 3.20 -0.86 18.19
CA ALA A 254 3.42 0.35 17.42
C ALA A 254 4.68 1.07 17.92
N LYS A 255 5.59 1.36 16.98
CA LYS A 255 6.76 2.20 17.22
C LYS A 255 6.64 3.43 16.35
N PHE A 256 6.97 4.57 16.93
CA PHE A 256 7.04 5.80 16.16
C PHE A 256 8.19 5.70 15.15
N GLY A 257 7.99 6.20 13.93
CA GLY A 257 8.93 6.03 12.82
C GLY A 257 10.29 6.75 12.97
N MET A 258 10.52 7.47 14.07
CA MET A 258 11.80 8.12 14.38
C MET A 258 12.16 7.97 15.87
N THR A 259 13.44 8.16 16.19
CA THR A 259 13.90 8.17 17.59
C THR A 259 13.42 9.43 18.31
N GLU A 260 13.43 9.39 19.64
CA GLU A 260 13.00 10.54 20.45
C GLU A 260 13.88 11.77 20.21
N GLU A 261 15.18 11.60 19.99
CA GLU A 261 16.11 12.70 19.70
C GLU A 261 15.72 13.40 18.39
N LYS A 262 15.47 12.61 17.33
CA LYS A 262 15.03 13.13 16.03
C LYS A 262 13.65 13.78 16.11
N LEU A 263 12.74 13.22 16.91
CA LEU A 263 11.42 13.81 17.15
C LEU A 263 11.54 15.17 17.85
N ARG A 264 12.38 15.27 18.89
CA ARG A 264 12.62 16.54 19.59
C ARG A 264 13.19 17.59 18.65
N GLU A 265 14.17 17.24 17.83
CA GLU A 265 14.76 18.12 16.83
C GLU A 265 13.70 18.58 15.80
N ALA A 266 12.96 17.64 15.20
CA ALA A 266 11.95 17.93 14.19
C ALA A 266 10.75 18.73 14.74
N SER A 267 10.46 18.63 16.04
CA SER A 267 9.38 19.37 16.70
C SER A 267 9.74 20.82 17.01
N GLY A 268 11.03 21.16 17.01
CA GLY A 268 11.53 22.52 17.28
C GLY A 268 10.94 23.14 18.55
N PRO A 269 10.36 24.35 18.49
CA PRO A 269 9.85 25.04 19.69
C PRO A 269 8.64 24.34 20.33
N TYR A 270 7.96 23.45 19.61
CA TYR A 270 6.78 22.72 20.09
C TYR A 270 7.11 21.35 20.70
N ALA A 271 8.40 21.01 20.84
CA ALA A 271 8.84 19.71 21.35
C ALA A 271 8.28 19.37 22.74
N ALA A 272 8.07 20.36 23.61
CA ALA A 272 7.51 20.16 24.94
C ALA A 272 6.05 19.67 24.92
N GLU A 273 5.29 19.96 23.86
CA GLU A 273 3.90 19.52 23.68
C GLU A 273 3.82 18.26 22.81
N ILE A 274 4.56 18.24 21.71
CA ILE A 274 4.47 17.18 20.70
C ILE A 274 5.06 15.87 21.21
N VAL A 275 6.20 15.89 21.90
CA VAL A 275 6.87 14.65 22.33
C VAL A 275 5.97 13.85 23.30
N PRO A 276 5.41 14.44 24.38
CA PRO A 276 4.47 13.71 25.23
C PRO A 276 3.22 13.24 24.48
N SER A 277 2.72 14.06 23.56
CA SER A 277 1.54 13.74 22.73
C SER A 277 1.77 12.47 21.89
N VAL A 278 2.90 12.39 21.17
CA VAL A 278 3.31 11.19 20.42
C VAL A 278 3.46 9.98 21.35
N LEU A 279 4.20 10.11 22.45
CA LEU A 279 4.49 8.98 23.35
C LEU A 279 3.23 8.40 24.03
N SER A 280 2.22 9.23 24.29
CA SER A 280 0.96 8.81 24.91
C SER A 280 -0.04 8.14 23.94
N PHE A 281 0.21 8.21 22.63
CA PHE A 281 -0.76 7.78 21.62
C PHE A 281 -1.06 6.28 21.65
N PRO A 282 -0.06 5.37 21.69
CA PRO A 282 -0.36 3.93 21.78
C PRO A 282 -1.15 3.56 23.04
N GLU A 283 -0.81 4.16 24.19
CA GLU A 283 -1.55 3.94 25.44
C GLU A 283 -3.01 4.41 25.32
N SER A 284 -3.24 5.55 24.65
CA SER A 284 -4.59 6.05 24.37
C SER A 284 -5.40 5.10 23.48
N ILE A 285 -4.79 4.51 22.45
CA ILE A 285 -5.42 3.48 21.61
C ILE A 285 -5.77 2.24 22.45
N SER A 286 -4.82 1.76 23.26
CA SER A 286 -5.03 0.61 24.14
C SER A 286 -6.22 0.81 25.08
N ARG A 287 -6.30 1.99 25.71
CA ARG A 287 -7.38 2.35 26.64
C ARG A 287 -8.75 2.44 25.98
N LEU A 288 -8.80 2.80 24.70
CA LEU A 288 -10.05 3.00 23.95
C LEU A 288 -10.43 1.79 23.10
N ALA A 289 -9.59 0.75 23.03
CA ALA A 289 -9.68 -0.32 22.04
C ALA A 289 -11.07 -0.98 21.96
N ASP A 290 -11.74 -1.19 23.10
CA ASP A 290 -13.07 -1.80 23.22
C ASP A 290 -14.22 -0.89 22.74
N ARG A 291 -13.92 0.37 22.45
CA ARG A 291 -14.88 1.40 22.02
C ARG A 291 -14.56 1.99 20.64
N LEU A 292 -13.42 1.63 20.06
CA LEU A 292 -13.00 2.15 18.75
C LEU A 292 -13.85 1.58 17.60
N SER A 293 -14.27 0.31 17.71
CA SER A 293 -14.97 -0.36 16.62
C SER A 293 -16.48 -0.39 16.76
N VAL A 294 -17.17 -0.16 15.65
CA VAL A 294 -18.62 -0.40 15.54
C VAL A 294 -18.98 -1.84 15.22
N LEU A 295 -18.03 -2.60 14.68
CA LEU A 295 -18.20 -4.00 14.31
C LEU A 295 -17.05 -4.81 14.87
N ASP A 296 -17.03 -4.91 16.20
CA ASP A 296 -15.92 -5.53 16.91
C ASP A 296 -15.71 -6.99 16.48
N CYS A 297 -16.77 -7.77 16.25
CA CYS A 297 -16.68 -9.17 15.81
C CYS A 297 -16.80 -9.35 14.29
N GLY A 298 -16.62 -8.28 13.51
CA GLY A 298 -16.67 -8.33 12.05
C GLY A 298 -18.08 -8.54 11.45
N PRO A 299 -18.17 -9.10 10.23
CA PRO A 299 -17.06 -9.56 9.43
C PRO A 299 -16.21 -8.40 8.88
N PHE A 300 -14.94 -8.69 8.60
CA PHE A 300 -13.91 -7.70 8.31
C PHE A 300 -13.67 -7.55 6.79
N PRO A 301 -13.67 -6.32 6.25
CA PRO A 301 -13.32 -6.07 4.85
C PRO A 301 -11.85 -6.39 4.56
N LEU A 302 -11.55 -6.79 3.31
CA LEU A 302 -10.18 -6.94 2.85
C LEU A 302 -9.57 -5.57 2.51
N CYS A 303 -8.56 -5.17 3.26
CA CYS A 303 -7.72 -4.00 3.00
C CYS A 303 -6.59 -4.36 2.04
N HIS A 304 -6.30 -3.47 1.08
CA HIS A 304 -5.11 -3.59 0.23
C HIS A 304 -3.80 -3.32 1.00
N GLY A 305 -3.84 -2.47 2.03
CA GLY A 305 -2.68 -2.09 2.86
C GLY A 305 -1.87 -0.90 2.32
N ASP A 306 -1.91 -0.63 1.02
CA ASP A 306 -1.21 0.50 0.36
C ASP A 306 -2.06 1.05 -0.79
N PHE A 307 -3.34 1.31 -0.53
CA PHE A 307 -4.32 1.68 -1.56
C PHE A 307 -4.14 3.14 -2.01
N GLY A 308 -3.54 3.35 -3.18
CA GLY A 308 -3.31 4.68 -3.74
C GLY A 308 -2.81 4.62 -5.18
N HIS A 309 -2.75 5.77 -5.84
CA HIS A 309 -2.31 5.91 -7.24
C HIS A 309 -0.92 5.30 -7.53
N ASN A 310 -0.06 5.13 -6.53
CA ASN A 310 1.20 4.40 -6.64
C ASN A 310 1.05 2.91 -7.01
N ASN A 311 -0.12 2.31 -6.75
CA ASN A 311 -0.43 0.89 -7.02
C ASN A 311 -1.60 0.72 -8.00
N ILE A 312 -1.99 1.78 -8.70
CA ILE A 312 -3.06 1.76 -9.72
C ILE A 312 -2.45 2.01 -11.09
N ILE A 313 -2.61 1.04 -12.00
CA ILE A 313 -2.21 1.18 -13.39
C ILE A 313 -3.32 1.89 -14.15
N VAL A 314 -2.97 2.95 -14.87
CA VAL A 314 -3.89 3.73 -15.70
C VAL A 314 -3.44 3.84 -17.15
N ASP A 315 -4.40 4.03 -18.04
CA ASP A 315 -4.14 4.42 -19.43
C ASP A 315 -4.02 5.95 -19.60
N ASP A 316 -3.79 6.41 -20.83
CA ASP A 316 -3.65 7.83 -21.21
C ASP A 316 -4.83 8.73 -20.79
N ALA A 317 -6.01 8.14 -20.60
CA ALA A 317 -7.22 8.83 -20.15
C ALA A 317 -7.45 8.69 -18.64
N TYR A 318 -6.45 8.22 -17.91
CA TYR A 318 -6.48 7.93 -16.47
C TYR A 318 -7.60 6.96 -16.07
N ARG A 319 -8.02 6.09 -17.00
CA ARG A 319 -8.94 4.98 -16.70
C ARG A 319 -8.13 3.88 -16.06
N ILE A 320 -8.66 3.31 -14.98
CA ILE A 320 -7.98 2.25 -14.23
C ILE A 320 -7.97 0.96 -15.04
N LEU A 321 -6.78 0.46 -15.34
CA LEU A 321 -6.54 -0.82 -16.01
C LEU A 321 -6.28 -1.95 -15.02
N GLY A 322 -5.71 -1.62 -13.85
CA GLY A 322 -5.31 -2.64 -12.88
C GLY A 322 -4.99 -2.10 -11.49
N ILE A 323 -5.15 -2.96 -10.49
CA ILE A 323 -4.66 -2.77 -9.12
C ILE A 323 -3.61 -3.83 -8.86
N ILE A 324 -2.45 -3.41 -8.38
CA ILE A 324 -1.28 -4.28 -8.17
C ILE A 324 -0.73 -4.15 -6.75
N ASP A 325 0.25 -4.99 -6.42
CA ASP A 325 0.99 -4.96 -5.16
C ASP A 325 0.14 -5.26 -3.91
N TRP A 326 -0.30 -6.52 -3.79
CA TRP A 326 -1.13 -7.00 -2.68
C TRP A 326 -0.30 -7.53 -1.51
N GLU A 327 0.99 -7.20 -1.42
CA GLU A 327 1.92 -7.78 -0.44
C GLU A 327 1.63 -7.37 1.02
N THR A 328 0.90 -6.26 1.21
CA THR A 328 0.50 -5.74 2.53
C THR A 328 -0.98 -5.96 2.82
N ALA A 329 -1.68 -6.71 1.98
CA ALA A 329 -3.11 -6.92 2.10
C ALA A 329 -3.47 -7.80 3.32
N PHE A 330 -4.55 -7.44 3.98
CA PHE A 330 -5.08 -8.16 5.14
C PHE A 330 -6.56 -7.83 5.33
N ALA A 331 -7.34 -8.72 5.95
CA ALA A 331 -8.66 -8.34 6.44
C ALA A 331 -8.51 -7.49 7.70
N GLY A 332 -9.11 -6.30 7.73
CA GLY A 332 -8.91 -5.32 8.80
C GLY A 332 -10.22 -4.78 9.40
N PRO A 333 -10.17 -4.12 10.56
CA PRO A 333 -11.32 -3.39 11.10
C PRO A 333 -11.88 -2.39 10.10
N TRP A 334 -13.17 -2.10 10.20
CA TRP A 334 -13.84 -1.09 9.37
C TRP A 334 -13.22 0.29 9.51
N GLU A 335 -12.72 0.60 10.70
CA GLU A 335 -12.05 1.86 11.01
C GLU A 335 -10.78 2.03 10.16
N ILE A 336 -10.04 0.94 9.92
CA ILE A 336 -8.83 0.96 9.10
C ILE A 336 -9.17 0.92 7.60
N PHE A 337 -10.18 0.12 7.23
CA PHE A 337 -10.61 0.01 5.84
C PHE A 337 -11.22 1.30 5.32
N GLY A 338 -12.03 1.97 6.14
CA GLY A 338 -12.69 3.23 5.79
C GLY A 338 -11.81 4.47 5.93
N ASP A 339 -10.49 4.35 5.76
CA ASP A 339 -9.59 5.48 5.53
C ASP A 339 -9.64 5.91 4.05
N PHE A 340 -9.28 7.15 3.74
CA PHE A 340 -9.19 7.57 2.34
C PHE A 340 -8.03 6.87 1.62
N PRO A 341 -8.14 6.61 0.30
CA PRO A 341 -6.99 6.20 -0.51
C PRO A 341 -5.82 7.17 -0.31
N LEU A 342 -4.58 6.68 -0.36
CA LEU A 342 -3.38 7.49 -0.15
C LEU A 342 -3.29 8.69 -1.09
N THR A 343 -3.90 8.59 -2.28
CA THR A 343 -4.10 9.70 -3.22
C THR A 343 -4.78 10.92 -2.61
N LEU A 344 -5.67 10.72 -1.65
CA LEU A 344 -6.43 11.74 -0.94
C LEU A 344 -5.94 11.94 0.50
N SER A 345 -4.80 11.36 0.88
CA SER A 345 -4.29 11.45 2.25
C SER A 345 -3.94 12.90 2.60
N THR A 346 -4.40 13.34 3.78
CA THR A 346 -4.03 14.61 4.39
C THR A 346 -3.67 14.36 5.86
N VAL A 347 -2.89 15.26 6.46
CA VAL A 347 -2.72 15.23 7.91
C VAL A 347 -4.07 15.57 8.56
N PRO A 348 -4.50 14.83 9.59
CA PRO A 348 -5.66 15.19 10.39
C PRO A 348 -5.52 16.62 10.92
N PRO A 349 -6.51 17.52 10.74
CA PRO A 349 -6.44 18.89 11.25
C PRO A 349 -6.14 18.97 12.74
N ALA A 350 -6.66 18.03 13.54
CA ALA A 350 -6.41 17.96 14.97
C ALA A 350 -4.92 17.72 15.31
N MET A 351 -4.18 17.09 14.40
CA MET A 351 -2.78 16.70 14.59
C MET A 351 -1.80 17.66 13.89
N ASP A 352 -2.31 18.47 12.96
CA ASP A 352 -1.55 19.40 12.14
C ASP A 352 -1.31 20.75 12.85
N VAL A 353 -0.50 21.60 12.25
CA VAL A 353 -0.17 22.91 12.81
C VAL A 353 -1.37 23.88 12.69
N PRO A 354 -1.75 24.59 13.78
CA PRO A 354 -2.95 25.43 13.78
C PRO A 354 -2.95 26.56 12.74
N TRP A 355 -1.78 27.08 12.37
CA TRP A 355 -1.68 28.20 11.43
C TRP A 355 -2.05 27.83 9.99
N ASN A 356 -2.17 26.53 9.65
CA ASN A 356 -2.68 26.06 8.36
C ASN A 356 -4.19 26.30 8.19
N TYR A 357 -4.91 26.60 9.27
CA TYR A 357 -6.36 26.70 9.29
C TYR A 357 -6.83 28.10 9.74
N ASN A 358 -8.01 28.49 9.27
CA ASN A 358 -8.74 29.66 9.72
C ASN A 358 -9.43 29.39 11.07
N GLU A 359 -9.99 30.42 11.70
CA GLU A 359 -10.69 30.29 12.99
C GLU A 359 -11.92 29.35 12.90
N ASP A 360 -12.52 29.22 11.72
CA ASP A 360 -13.63 28.30 11.45
C ASP A 360 -13.18 26.86 11.15
N GLY A 361 -11.86 26.59 11.18
CA GLY A 361 -11.26 25.29 10.87
C GLY A 361 -11.07 25.03 9.37
N SER A 362 -11.42 25.95 8.49
CA SER A 362 -11.20 25.81 7.06
C SER A 362 -9.71 25.92 6.70
N PRO A 363 -9.19 25.15 5.72
CA PRO A 363 -7.82 25.29 5.25
C PRO A 363 -7.55 26.69 4.66
N LYS A 364 -6.42 27.31 5.01
CA LYS A 364 -5.95 28.56 4.38
C LYS A 364 -5.34 28.33 3.01
N ASP A 365 -4.61 27.23 2.87
CA ASP A 365 -3.96 26.86 1.62
C ASP A 365 -4.98 26.33 0.61
N ALA A 366 -4.89 26.81 -0.63
CA ALA A 366 -5.85 26.48 -1.68
C ALA A 366 -5.75 25.01 -2.13
N ASP A 367 -4.56 24.42 -2.08
CA ASP A 367 -4.37 23.01 -2.44
C ASP A 367 -4.90 22.09 -1.34
N LEU A 368 -4.69 22.46 -0.08
CA LEU A 368 -5.32 21.78 1.05
C LEU A 368 -6.84 21.87 0.97
N ALA A 369 -7.42 23.06 0.75
CA ALA A 369 -8.85 23.24 0.55
C ALA A 369 -9.40 22.35 -0.58
N ARG A 370 -8.66 22.25 -1.70
CA ARG A 370 -9.03 21.37 -2.81
C ARG A 370 -9.03 19.90 -2.40
N LYS A 371 -8.02 19.43 -1.65
CA LYS A 371 -7.97 18.05 -1.13
C LYS A 371 -9.16 17.70 -0.23
N PHE A 372 -9.63 18.65 0.59
CA PHE A 372 -10.85 18.45 1.38
C PHE A 372 -12.09 18.35 0.50
N ALA A 373 -12.21 19.21 -0.52
CA ALA A 373 -13.30 19.09 -1.49
C ALA A 373 -13.27 17.75 -2.25
N ASP A 374 -12.09 17.27 -2.65
CA ASP A 374 -11.95 15.98 -3.32
C ASP A 374 -12.37 14.79 -2.44
N LYS A 375 -12.14 14.88 -1.13
CA LYS A 375 -12.61 13.87 -0.17
C LYS A 375 -14.13 13.81 -0.13
N GLU A 376 -14.81 14.95 -0.09
CA GLU A 376 -16.28 15.01 -0.14
C GLU A 376 -16.84 14.47 -1.46
N ASP A 377 -16.19 14.81 -2.58
CA ASP A 377 -16.53 14.27 -3.90
C ASP A 377 -16.32 12.74 -3.94
N TYR A 378 -15.24 12.25 -3.33
CA TYR A 378 -14.95 10.82 -3.24
C TYR A 378 -15.98 10.07 -2.39
N VAL A 379 -16.37 10.60 -1.22
CA VAL A 379 -17.46 10.06 -0.40
C VAL A 379 -18.75 9.97 -1.21
N THR A 380 -19.05 11.02 -1.98
CA THR A 380 -20.25 11.06 -2.85
C THR A 380 -20.18 10.02 -3.96
N ALA A 381 -19.00 9.82 -4.57
CA ALA A 381 -18.78 8.78 -5.56
C ALA A 381 -18.96 7.38 -4.96
N VAL A 382 -18.40 7.11 -3.78
CA VAL A 382 -18.58 5.84 -3.04
C VAL A 382 -20.05 5.58 -2.76
N ALA A 383 -20.78 6.56 -2.22
CA ALA A 383 -22.21 6.38 -1.90
C ALA A 383 -23.04 6.05 -3.16
N ARG A 384 -22.69 6.64 -4.31
CA ARG A 384 -23.31 6.33 -5.61
C ARG A 384 -23.02 4.91 -6.05
N GLU A 385 -21.78 4.45 -5.93
CA GLU A 385 -21.37 3.08 -6.30
C GLU A 385 -22.02 2.03 -5.39
N GLU A 386 -22.11 2.28 -4.08
CA GLU A 386 -22.83 1.41 -3.14
C GLU A 386 -24.31 1.27 -3.54
N TYR A 387 -24.96 2.38 -3.89
CA TYR A 387 -26.35 2.38 -4.37
C TYR A 387 -26.51 1.56 -5.66
N GLN A 388 -25.60 1.73 -6.62
CA GLN A 388 -25.64 1.01 -7.89
C GLN A 388 -25.39 -0.49 -7.74
N ASN A 389 -24.52 -0.90 -6.80
CA ASN A 389 -24.25 -2.30 -6.49
C ASN A 389 -25.36 -2.98 -5.66
N GLY A 390 -26.42 -2.24 -5.30
CA GLY A 390 -27.49 -2.74 -4.44
C GLY A 390 -27.06 -3.00 -3.00
N GLU A 391 -25.95 -2.39 -2.55
CA GLU A 391 -25.45 -2.53 -1.20
C GLU A 391 -26.33 -1.71 -0.25
N LYS A 392 -27.23 -2.40 0.46
CA LYS A 392 -28.24 -1.75 1.32
C LYS A 392 -27.67 -1.07 2.55
N THR A 393 -26.43 -1.39 2.95
CA THR A 393 -25.86 -0.93 4.21
C THR A 393 -25.04 0.35 4.10
N HIS A 394 -24.72 0.84 2.89
CA HIS A 394 -23.96 2.08 2.64
C HIS A 394 -22.75 2.30 3.57
N ARG A 395 -22.09 1.20 3.95
CA ARG A 395 -21.26 1.16 5.14
C ARG A 395 -19.92 1.84 4.93
N LEU A 396 -19.36 1.74 3.72
CA LEU A 396 -18.10 2.40 3.41
C LEU A 396 -18.31 3.91 3.34
N SER A 397 -19.36 4.39 2.67
CA SER A 397 -19.61 5.84 2.63
C SER A 397 -19.92 6.43 4.02
N GLU A 398 -20.66 5.71 4.88
CA GLU A 398 -20.85 6.10 6.28
C GLU A 398 -19.52 6.15 7.06
N THR A 399 -18.66 5.15 6.88
CA THR A 399 -17.36 5.10 7.55
C THR A 399 -16.44 6.24 7.09
N LEU A 400 -16.43 6.55 5.78
CA LEU A 400 -15.65 7.65 5.22
C LEU A 400 -16.17 9.04 5.67
N ARG A 401 -17.47 9.16 6.00
CA ARG A 401 -18.06 10.40 6.57
C ARG A 401 -17.74 10.59 8.05
N ASP A 402 -17.39 9.54 8.77
CA ASP A 402 -16.99 9.63 10.17
C ASP A 402 -15.57 10.19 10.28
N SER A 403 -15.49 11.52 10.35
CA SER A 403 -14.23 12.25 10.41
C SER A 403 -13.37 11.86 11.62
N LYS A 404 -13.95 11.36 12.71
CA LYS A 404 -13.18 10.94 13.89
C LYS A 404 -12.46 9.63 13.61
N ARG A 405 -13.15 8.62 13.08
CA ARG A 405 -12.54 7.32 12.71
C ARG A 405 -11.51 7.45 11.61
N GLN A 406 -11.84 8.24 10.59
CA GLN A 406 -10.93 8.63 9.52
C GLN A 406 -9.61 9.22 10.05
N GLN A 407 -9.71 10.21 10.93
CA GLN A 407 -8.52 10.84 11.52
C GLN A 407 -7.73 9.86 12.38
N LEU A 408 -8.40 8.96 13.11
CA LEU A 408 -7.75 7.92 13.91
C LEU A 408 -6.95 6.94 13.04
N ALA A 409 -7.57 6.39 11.99
CA ALA A 409 -6.93 5.44 11.09
C ALA A 409 -5.75 6.07 10.34
N THR A 410 -5.95 7.28 9.80
CA THR A 410 -4.87 8.07 9.21
C THR A 410 -3.75 8.32 10.22
N ALA A 411 -4.07 8.66 11.47
CA ALA A 411 -3.06 8.91 12.50
C ALA A 411 -2.27 7.65 12.87
N MET A 412 -2.90 6.49 13.02
CA MET A 412 -2.19 5.22 13.24
C MET A 412 -1.16 4.96 12.14
N ARG A 413 -1.52 5.18 10.87
CA ARG A 413 -0.57 5.07 9.74
C ARG A 413 0.55 6.11 9.83
N LEU A 414 0.20 7.37 10.10
CA LEU A 414 1.16 8.47 10.19
C LEU A 414 2.14 8.30 11.37
N TYR A 415 1.69 7.69 12.47
CA TYR A 415 2.50 7.38 13.64
C TYR A 415 3.63 6.40 13.30
N GLU A 416 3.30 5.28 12.67
CA GLU A 416 4.30 4.29 12.21
C GLU A 416 5.30 4.91 11.22
N ASN A 417 4.87 5.91 10.46
CA ASN A 417 5.68 6.65 9.51
C ASN A 417 6.51 7.78 10.13
N GLY A 418 6.40 8.01 11.44
CA GLY A 418 7.16 9.04 12.16
C GLY A 418 6.68 10.47 11.87
N LYS A 419 5.43 10.66 11.44
CA LYS A 419 4.90 12.01 11.21
C LYS A 419 4.78 12.75 12.54
N VAL A 420 5.49 13.87 12.66
CA VAL A 420 5.39 14.79 13.80
C VAL A 420 4.00 15.45 13.84
N GLY A 421 3.38 15.50 15.02
CA GLY A 421 2.07 16.14 15.24
C GLY A 421 1.48 15.88 16.63
N TRP A 422 0.33 16.48 16.93
CA TRP A 422 -0.37 16.34 18.22
C TRP A 422 -1.36 15.17 18.22
N TYR A 423 -0.87 13.96 18.50
CA TYR A 423 -1.68 12.73 18.50
C TYR A 423 -2.69 12.64 19.66
N ASP A 424 -2.38 13.20 20.82
CA ASP A 424 -3.26 13.26 22.00
C ASP A 424 -4.60 13.96 21.74
N LYS A 425 -4.64 14.90 20.79
CA LYS A 425 -5.87 15.59 20.35
C LYS A 425 -6.88 14.68 19.65
N LEU A 426 -6.48 13.48 19.25
CA LEU A 426 -7.34 12.47 18.63
C LEU A 426 -8.00 11.55 19.68
N GLY A 427 -7.56 11.59 20.94
CA GLY A 427 -7.91 10.64 22.00
C GLY A 427 -9.23 10.89 22.76
N ASN A 428 -10.09 11.79 22.30
CA ASN A 428 -11.45 11.98 22.84
C ASN A 428 -12.50 11.65 21.76
N PRO A 429 -12.74 10.35 21.48
CA PRO A 429 -13.80 9.91 20.55
C PRO A 429 -15.21 10.31 21.03
#